data_AF-A0A3P7K364-F1
#
_entry.id   AF-A0A3P7K364-F1
#
_cell.length_a   1.000
_cell.length_b   1.000
_cell.length_c   1.000
_cell.angle_alpha   90.00
_cell.angle_beta   90.00
_cell.angle_gamma   90.00
#
_symmetry.space_group_name_H-M   'P 1'
#
loop_
_entity.id
_entity.type
_entity.pdbx_description
1 polymer ?
#
loop_
_entity_poly.entity_id
_entity_poly.type
_entity_poly.pdbx_seq_one_letter_code
_entity_poly.pdbx_strand_id
1 'polypeptide(L)'
;MGSLFSHILPEPVLIPISLYVSIEFIKVGQVWLISQDMNMYYEKIDKRVQCRALNIPEELGQIQYIMSDKTGTLTENQVNSEVLAGGYR
;
A
#
# COMPACT_ATOMS: atom_id res chain seq x y z
N MET A 1 -1.36 -50.30 25.25
CA MET A 1 -2.16 -49.86 24.09
C MET A 1 -2.66 -48.44 24.39
N GLY A 2 -1.77 -47.43 24.41
CA GLY A 2 -2.15 -46.11 24.92
C GLY A 2 -1.15 -44.96 24.73
N SER A 3 0.12 -45.21 24.39
CA SER A 3 1.11 -44.14 24.15
C SER A 3 1.53 -43.97 22.69
N LEU A 4 1.09 -44.86 21.79
CA LEU A 4 1.40 -44.75 20.35
C LEU A 4 0.47 -43.75 19.64
N PHE A 5 -0.73 -43.53 20.16
CA PHE A 5 -1.68 -42.55 19.61
C PHE A 5 -1.38 -41.10 20.04
N SER A 6 -0.66 -40.88 21.13
CA SER A 6 -0.34 -39.52 21.60
C SER A 6 0.66 -38.80 20.70
N HIS A 7 1.44 -39.54 19.89
CA HIS A 7 2.45 -39.00 18.98
C HIS A 7 1.94 -38.83 17.53
N ILE A 8 0.67 -39.16 17.26
CA ILE A 8 0.02 -39.00 15.94
C ILE A 8 -0.58 -37.60 15.77
N LEU A 9 -0.80 -36.87 16.86
CA LEU A 9 -1.29 -35.50 16.82
C LEU A 9 -0.07 -34.56 16.79
N PRO A 10 0.15 -33.79 15.71
CA PRO A 10 1.21 -32.79 15.72
C PRO A 10 0.95 -31.81 16.87
N GLU A 11 2.02 -31.42 17.57
CA GLU A 11 1.97 -30.34 18.56
C GLU A 11 1.20 -29.15 17.97
N PRO A 12 0.23 -28.56 18.69
CA PRO A 12 -0.55 -27.47 18.15
C PRO A 12 0.40 -26.38 17.70
N VAL A 13 0.32 -26.06 16.41
CA VAL A 13 1.07 -25.05 15.67
C VAL A 13 1.60 -23.97 16.62
N LEU A 14 2.94 -23.86 16.73
CA LEU A 14 3.68 -22.95 17.62
C LEU A 14 3.22 -21.47 17.47
N ILE A 15 2.44 -21.15 16.44
CA ILE A 15 1.78 -19.86 16.23
C ILE A 15 0.27 -20.10 16.13
N PRO A 16 -0.57 -19.48 16.97
CA PRO A 16 -2.00 -19.70 16.94
C PRO A 16 -2.59 -19.17 15.62
N ILE A 17 -3.46 -19.97 14.99
CA ILE A 17 -4.17 -19.60 13.75
C ILE A 17 -4.92 -18.26 13.92
N SER A 18 -5.42 -17.98 15.12
CA SER A 18 -6.09 -16.72 15.45
C SER A 18 -5.19 -15.50 15.32
N LEU A 19 -3.89 -15.61 15.59
CA LEU A 19 -2.94 -14.50 15.43
C LEU A 19 -2.79 -14.12 13.96
N TYR A 20 -2.64 -15.12 13.08
CA TYR A 20 -2.51 -14.88 11.64
C TYR A 20 -3.76 -14.18 11.08
N VAL A 21 -4.95 -14.70 11.41
CA VAL A 21 -6.22 -14.10 10.97
C VAL A 21 -6.39 -12.68 11.52
N SER A 22 -6.00 -12.44 12.78
CA SER A 22 -6.08 -11.10 13.39
C SER A 22 -5.17 -10.10 12.68
N ILE A 23 -3.94 -10.49 12.33
CA ILE A 23 -2.99 -9.63 11.60
C ILE A 23 -3.55 -9.27 10.22
N GLU A 24 -4.10 -10.23 9.48
CA GLU A 24 -4.70 -9.97 8.17
C GLU A 24 -5.91 -9.02 8.28
N PHE A 25 -6.72 -9.14 9.34
CA PHE A 25 -7.84 -8.22 9.58
C PHE A 25 -7.36 -6.79 9.85
N ILE A 26 -6.27 -6.63 10.62
CA ILE A 26 -5.66 -5.32 10.90
C ILE A 26 -5.15 -4.68 9.60
N LYS A 27 -4.46 -5.45 8.74
CA LYS A 27 -3.97 -4.96 7.44
C LYS A 27 -5.09 -4.44 6.56
N VAL A 28 -6.21 -5.18 6.49
CA VAL A 28 -7.41 -4.74 5.75
C VAL A 28 -7.96 -3.44 6.34
N GLY A 29 -8.05 -3.34 7.67
CA GLY A 29 -8.48 -2.11 8.35
C GLY A 29 -7.58 -0.91 8.04
N GLN A 30 -6.26 -1.10 8.06
CA GLN A 30 -5.29 -0.04 7.74
C GLN A 30 -5.42 0.45 6.30
N VAL A 31 -5.53 -0.47 5.34
CA VAL A 31 -5.75 -0.11 3.94
C VAL A 31 -7.05 0.66 3.75
N TRP A 32 -8.12 0.25 4.43
CA TRP A 32 -9.39 0.95 4.37
C TRP A 32 -9.26 2.40 4.88
N LEU A 33 -8.56 2.61 6.00
CA LEU A 33 -8.31 3.96 6.54
C LEU A 33 -7.54 4.85 5.55
N ILE A 34 -6.48 4.33 4.92
CA ILE A 34 -5.67 5.06 3.93
C ILE A 34 -6.53 5.46 2.72
N SER A 35 -7.38 4.55 2.23
CA SER A 35 -8.25 4.85 1.07
C SER A 35 -9.38 5.83 1.38
N GLN A 36 -9.76 6.00 2.65
CA GLN A 36 -10.76 6.98 3.09
C GLN A 36 -10.18 8.34 3.49
N ASP A 37 -8.84 8.47 3.55
CA ASP A 37 -8.20 9.73 3.93
C ASP A 37 -8.45 10.84 2.88
N MET A 38 -9.03 11.94 3.34
CA MET A 38 -9.33 13.11 2.52
C MET A 38 -8.07 13.92 2.18
N ASN A 39 -7.01 13.84 2.99
CA ASN A 39 -5.76 14.56 2.73
C ASN A 39 -5.00 13.98 1.52
N MET A 40 -5.27 12.74 1.14
CA MET A 40 -4.67 12.06 -0.01
C MET A 40 -5.64 11.99 -1.20
N TYR A 41 -6.73 12.75 -1.17
CA TYR A 41 -7.68 12.84 -2.29
C TYR A 41 -7.25 13.93 -3.27
N TYR A 42 -7.21 13.59 -4.56
CA TYR A 42 -6.84 14.51 -5.61
C TYR A 42 -8.08 15.04 -6.35
N GLU A 43 -8.47 16.27 -6.02
CA GLU A 43 -9.71 16.91 -6.48
C GLU A 43 -9.78 17.11 -8.00
N LYS A 44 -8.66 17.48 -8.65
CA LYS A 44 -8.64 17.82 -10.08
C LYS A 44 -9.09 16.68 -11.00
N ILE A 45 -8.92 15.42 -10.58
CA ILE A 45 -9.30 14.23 -11.35
C ILE A 45 -10.23 13.30 -10.56
N ASP A 46 -10.79 13.76 -9.43
CA ASP A 46 -11.66 13.00 -8.54
C ASP A 46 -11.11 11.60 -8.20
N LYS A 47 -9.85 11.54 -7.72
CA LYS A 47 -9.17 10.27 -7.47
C LYS A 47 -8.67 10.15 -6.04
N ARG A 48 -9.10 9.08 -5.38
CA ARG A 48 -8.62 8.63 -4.07
C ARG A 48 -7.39 7.72 -4.22
N VAL A 49 -6.61 7.59 -3.14
CA VAL A 49 -5.52 6.61 -3.06
C VAL A 49 -6.09 5.19 -3.16
N GLN A 50 -5.54 4.42 -4.10
CA GLN A 50 -5.87 3.01 -4.31
C GLN A 50 -4.71 2.14 -3.84
N CYS A 51 -4.90 1.43 -2.74
CA CYS A 51 -3.98 0.40 -2.30
C CYS A 51 -4.30 -0.90 -3.03
N ARG A 52 -3.34 -1.43 -3.79
CA ARG A 52 -3.51 -2.68 -4.56
C ARG A 52 -2.99 -3.92 -3.84
N ALA A 53 -2.29 -3.74 -2.73
CA ALA A 53 -1.78 -4.82 -1.89
C ALA A 53 -1.95 -4.46 -0.40
N LEU A 54 -2.17 -5.49 0.43
CA LEU A 54 -2.50 -5.35 1.86
C LEU A 54 -1.28 -5.13 2.76
N ASN A 55 -0.09 -5.47 2.27
CA ASN A 55 1.20 -5.27 2.94
C ASN A 55 1.78 -3.85 2.76
N ILE A 56 1.18 -3.02 1.89
CA ILE A 56 1.65 -1.66 1.58
C ILE A 56 1.90 -0.79 2.83
N PRO A 57 1.03 -0.76 3.86
CA PRO A 57 1.27 0.07 5.04
C PRO A 57 2.55 -0.30 5.81
N GLU A 58 2.89 -1.60 5.84
CA GLU A 58 4.08 -2.11 6.52
C GLU A 58 5.34 -1.78 5.73
N GLU A 59 5.32 -2.01 4.41
CA GLU A 59 6.43 -1.71 3.51
C GLU A 59 6.73 -0.20 3.45
N LEU A 60 5.68 0.63 3.44
CA LEU A 60 5.80 2.10 3.50
C LEU A 60 6.40 2.58 4.84
N GLY A 61 6.21 1.85 5.94
CA GLY A 61 6.85 2.17 7.21
C GLY A 61 8.36 1.89 7.23
N GLN A 62 8.85 1.08 6.30
CA GLN A 62 10.24 0.59 6.26
C GLN A 62 11.05 1.15 5.09
N ILE A 63 10.42 1.87 4.16
CA ILE A 63 11.09 2.46 2.99
C ILE A 63 12.15 3.49 3.41
N GLN A 64 13.36 3.35 2.86
CA GLN A 64 14.49 4.28 3.14
C GLN A 64 14.87 5.12 1.92
N TYR A 65 14.55 4.65 0.72
CA TYR A 65 14.92 5.30 -0.53
C TYR A 65 13.69 5.40 -1.44
N ILE A 66 13.47 6.60 -1.98
CA ILE A 66 12.41 6.88 -2.95
C ILE A 66 13.08 7.14 -4.30
N MET A 67 12.83 6.27 -5.26
CA MET A 67 13.23 6.49 -6.66
C MET A 67 12.08 7.18 -7.36
N SER A 68 12.28 8.41 -7.80
CA SER A 68 11.30 9.18 -8.55
C SER A 68 11.73 9.31 -10.01
N ASP A 69 10.77 9.13 -10.92
CA ASP A 69 10.96 9.54 -12.31
C ASP A 69 10.89 11.08 -12.40
N LYS A 70 11.55 11.66 -13.40
CA LYS A 70 11.56 13.11 -13.62
C LYS A 70 10.27 13.57 -14.28
N THR A 71 9.96 13.01 -15.44
CA THR A 71 8.85 13.48 -16.28
C THR A 71 7.55 12.78 -15.88
N GLY A 72 6.48 13.55 -15.70
CA GLY A 72 5.19 13.00 -15.27
C GLY A 72 5.08 12.68 -13.78
N THR A 73 6.18 12.78 -13.01
CA THR A 73 6.17 12.69 -11.53
C THR A 73 6.67 13.99 -10.89
N LEU A 74 7.93 14.40 -11.11
CA LEU A 74 8.45 15.67 -10.57
C LEU A 74 8.00 16.88 -11.39
N THR A 75 7.88 16.71 -12.71
CA THR A 75 7.40 17.76 -13.61
C THR A 75 6.15 17.30 -14.33
N GLU A 76 5.09 18.08 -14.26
CA GLU A 76 3.90 17.85 -15.08
C GLU A 76 4.27 18.02 -16.56
N ASN A 77 3.76 17.14 -17.43
CA ASN A 77 3.94 17.27 -18.86
C ASN A 77 2.95 18.31 -19.42
N GLN A 78 3.12 19.56 -19.03
CA GLN A 78 2.38 20.70 -19.57
C GLN A 78 3.32 21.57 -20.38
N VAL A 79 2.94 21.84 -21.63
CA VAL A 79 3.66 22.79 -22.48
C VAL A 79 3.09 24.18 -22.17
N ASN A 80 3.90 25.04 -21.56
CA ASN A 80 3.49 26.41 -21.26
C ASN A 80 3.21 27.16 -22.57
N SER A 81 1.96 27.59 -22.75
CA SER A 81 1.51 28.35 -23.93
C SER A 81 2.22 29.69 -24.11
N GLU A 82 2.78 30.26 -23.04
CA GLU A 82 3.60 31.48 -23.09
C GLU A 82 4.91 31.30 -23.87
N VAL A 83 5.53 30.11 -23.77
CA VAL A 83 6.78 29.80 -24.50
C VAL A 83 6.50 29.61 -25.99
N LEU A 84 5.33 29.07 -26.35
CA LEU A 84 4.89 28.99 -27.73
C LEU A 84 4.56 30.38 -28.29
N ALA A 85 3.93 31.26 -27.52
CA ALA A 85 3.57 32.61 -27.98
C ALA A 85 4.78 33.57 -28.12
N GLY A 86 5.86 33.35 -27.37
CA GLY A 86 7.07 34.19 -27.39
C GLY A 86 8.05 33.91 -28.54
N GLY A 87 7.87 32.80 -29.28
CA GLY A 87 8.72 32.41 -30.43
C GLY A 87 8.12 32.70 -31.81
N TYR A 88 6.90 33.25 -31.87
CA TYR A 88 6.24 33.73 -33.09
C TYR A 88 6.15 35.27 -33.12
N ARG A 89 7.20 35.94 -32.63
CA ARG A 89 7.46 37.36 -32.87
C ARG A 89 8.87 37.53 -33.38
#